data_AF-A0A3C0WW23-F1
#
_entry.id   AF-A0A3C0WW23-F1
#
_cell.length_a   1.000
_cell.length_b   1.000
_cell.length_c   1.000
_cell.angle_alpha   90.00
_cell.angle_beta   90.00
_cell.angle_gamma   90.00
#
_symmetry.space_group_name_H-M   'P 1'
#
loop_
_entity.id
_entity.type
_entity.pdbx_description
1 polymer ?
#
loop_
_entity_poly.entity_id
_entity_poly.type
_entity_poly.pdbx_seq_one_letter_code
_entity_poly.pdbx_strand_id
1 'polypeptide(L)'
;MGFKIPLWDMFMSNEVLFFVEFVIAFSAVLAMYKAFGKDGLYAWMIFATVVSNLQVQKNIQVFGITATLGNALYASSFLATDIISENHSDAEARKGVYMGF
;
A
#
# COMPACT_ATOMS: atom_id res chain seq x y z
N MET A 1 23.73 10.50 23.18
CA MET A 1 22.58 11.42 23.09
C MET A 1 21.38 10.57 22.70
N GLY A 2 20.56 10.19 23.68
CA GLY A 2 19.56 9.14 23.53
C GLY A 2 18.34 9.64 22.76
N PHE A 3 18.13 9.10 21.57
CA PHE A 3 16.89 9.28 20.79
C PHE A 3 15.77 8.48 21.48
N LYS A 4 15.27 8.97 22.61
CA LYS A 4 14.00 8.54 23.16
C LYS A 4 12.93 9.33 22.42
N ILE A 5 12.37 8.73 21.38
CA ILE A 5 11.10 9.21 20.83
C ILE A 5 10.07 9.03 21.95
N PRO A 6 9.49 10.11 22.51
CA PRO A 6 8.49 10.00 23.54
C PRO A 6 7.30 9.19 23.01
N LEU A 7 6.80 8.22 23.78
CA LEU A 7 5.60 7.45 23.43
C LEU A 7 4.38 8.37 23.14
N TRP A 8 4.41 9.60 23.65
CA TRP A 8 3.40 10.63 23.45
C TRP A 8 3.40 11.21 22.02
N ASP A 9 4.53 11.17 21.30
CA ASP A 9 4.60 11.57 19.88
C ASP A 9 3.97 10.52 18.94
N MET A 10 3.78 9.27 19.40
CA MET A 10 3.02 8.26 18.63
C MET A 10 1.54 8.65 18.45
N PHE A 11 1.03 9.63 19.22
CA PHE A 11 -0.32 10.17 19.08
C PHE A 11 -0.41 11.38 18.16
N MET A 12 0.68 11.78 17.49
CA MET A 12 0.58 12.68 16.36
C MET A 12 -0.33 12.05 15.30
N SER A 13 -1.36 12.79 14.89
CA SER A 13 -2.44 12.21 14.09
C SER A 13 -1.94 11.60 12.76
N ASN A 14 -0.83 12.08 12.20
CA ASN A 14 -0.34 11.61 10.90
C ASN A 14 0.27 10.21 10.95
N GLU A 15 1.05 9.87 11.98
CA GLU A 15 1.68 8.56 12.15
C GLU A 15 0.62 7.47 12.34
N VAL A 16 -0.39 7.76 13.17
CA VAL A 16 -1.52 6.85 13.39
C VAL A 16 -2.33 6.68 12.10
N LEU A 17 -2.64 7.78 11.40
CA LEU A 17 -3.36 7.72 10.14
C LEU A 17 -2.60 6.94 9.07
N PHE A 18 -1.28 7.14 8.97
CA PHE A 18 -0.41 6.41 8.07
C PHE A 18 -0.40 4.91 8.40
N PHE A 19 -0.29 4.54 9.68
CA PHE A 19 -0.32 3.15 10.09
C PHE A 19 -1.68 2.49 9.83
N VAL A 20 -2.77 3.22 10.08
CA VAL A 20 -4.14 2.76 9.78
C VAL A 20 -4.32 2.56 8.28
N GLU A 21 -3.87 3.50 7.45
CA GLU A 21 -3.89 3.37 5.99
C GLU A 21 -3.11 2.13 5.53
N PHE A 22 -1.91 1.93 6.08
CA PHE A 22 -1.08 0.76 5.79
C PHE A 22 -1.83 -0.54 6.10
N VAL A 23 -2.40 -0.67 7.31
CA VAL A 23 -3.16 -1.86 7.71
C VAL A 23 -4.37 -2.07 6.80
N ILE A 24 -5.12 -1.00 6.47
CA ILE A 24 -6.28 -1.08 5.59
C ILE A 24 -5.87 -1.52 4.18
N ALA A 25 -4.86 -0.89 3.58
CA ALA A 25 -4.41 -1.20 2.23
C ALA A 25 -3.93 -2.65 2.12
N PHE A 26 -3.09 -3.11 3.05
CA PHE A 26 -2.52 -4.46 3.00
C PHE A 26 -3.55 -5.54 3.35
N SER A 27 -4.45 -5.28 4.31
CA SER A 27 -5.54 -6.21 4.60
C SER A 27 -6.54 -6.30 3.45
N ALA A 28 -6.78 -5.20 2.72
CA ALA A 28 -7.64 -5.19 1.56
C ALA A 28 -7.08 -6.01 0.39
N VAL A 29 -5.76 -6.02 0.17
CA VAL A 29 -5.11 -6.95 -0.79
C VAL A 29 -5.50 -8.40 -0.48
N LEU A 30 -5.33 -8.81 0.78
CA LEU A 30 -5.64 -10.17 1.22
C LEU A 30 -7.15 -10.47 1.13
N ALA A 31 -7.99 -9.49 1.46
CA ALA A 31 -9.44 -9.62 1.33
C ALA A 31 -9.86 -9.80 -0.14
N MET A 32 -9.29 -9.01 -1.05
CA MET A 32 -9.53 -9.12 -2.49
C MET A 32 -9.07 -10.47 -3.04
N TYR A 33 -7.89 -10.93 -2.61
CA TYR A 33 -7.40 -12.26 -2.99
C TYR A 33 -8.31 -13.38 -2.47
N LYS A 34 -8.75 -13.29 -1.21
CA LYS A 34 -9.65 -14.28 -0.63
C LYS A 34 -11.02 -14.32 -1.31
N ALA A 35 -11.54 -13.17 -1.71
CA ALA A 35 -12.88 -13.07 -2.31
C ALA A 35 -12.90 -13.40 -3.81
N PHE A 36 -11.88 -12.99 -4.56
CA PHE A 36 -11.88 -13.03 -6.04
C PHE A 36 -10.65 -13.71 -6.65
N GLY A 37 -9.73 -14.23 -5.82
CA GLY A 37 -8.49 -14.85 -6.27
C GLY A 37 -7.59 -13.88 -7.03
N LYS A 38 -6.92 -14.40 -8.05
CA LYS A 38 -5.98 -13.64 -8.91
C LYS A 38 -6.61 -12.42 -9.56
N ASP A 39 -7.84 -12.54 -10.05
CA ASP A 39 -8.52 -11.44 -10.73
C ASP A 39 -8.83 -10.28 -9.75
N GLY A 40 -9.06 -10.61 -8.47
CA GLY A 40 -9.14 -9.62 -7.39
C GLY A 40 -7.85 -8.85 -7.18
N LEU A 41 -6.70 -9.52 -7.30
CA LEU A 41 -5.40 -8.86 -7.20
C LEU A 41 -5.14 -7.94 -8.39
N TYR A 42 -5.49 -8.35 -9.61
CA TYR A 42 -5.42 -7.44 -10.77
C TYR A 42 -6.32 -6.21 -10.60
N ALA A 43 -7.56 -6.40 -10.13
CA ALA A 43 -8.46 -5.29 -9.84
C ALA A 43 -7.89 -4.36 -8.75
N TRP A 44 -7.30 -4.92 -7.69
CA TRP A 44 -6.65 -4.15 -6.64
C TRP A 44 -5.47 -3.34 -7.18
N MET A 45 -4.61 -3.93 -8.03
CA MET A 45 -3.48 -3.22 -8.63
C MET A 45 -3.95 -1.98 -9.41
N ILE A 46 -4.95 -2.12 -10.28
CA ILE A 46 -5.52 -1.00 -11.04
C ILE A 46 -6.09 0.07 -10.09
N PHE A 47 -6.87 -0.35 -9.10
CA PHE A 47 -7.45 0.55 -8.09
C PHE A 47 -6.37 1.30 -7.32
N ALA A 48 -5.38 0.60 -6.80
CA ALA A 48 -4.28 1.15 -6.01
C ALA A 48 -3.48 2.16 -6.82
N THR A 49 -3.23 1.90 -8.11
CA THR A 49 -2.55 2.85 -8.99
C THR A 49 -3.36 4.12 -9.20
N VAL A 50 -4.65 4.01 -9.54
CA VAL A 50 -5.48 5.20 -9.77
C VAL A 50 -5.56 6.05 -8.50
N VAL A 51 -5.84 5.42 -7.36
CA VAL A 51 -6.04 6.14 -6.10
C VAL A 51 -4.72 6.68 -5.54
N SER A 52 -3.60 5.96 -5.67
CA SER A 52 -2.30 6.47 -5.21
C SER A 52 -1.89 7.72 -5.98
N ASN A 53 -2.09 7.76 -7.30
CA ASN A 53 -1.82 8.96 -8.11
C ASN A 53 -2.67 10.17 -7.68
N LEU A 54 -3.89 9.96 -7.20
CA LEU A 54 -4.72 11.03 -6.63
C LEU A 54 -4.20 11.46 -5.25
N GLN A 55 -3.80 10.52 -4.41
CA GLN A 55 -3.34 10.80 -3.05
C GLN A 55 -1.94 11.44 -2.99
N VAL A 56 -1.09 11.19 -4.00
CA VAL A 56 0.28 11.73 -4.06
C VAL A 56 0.32 13.26 -4.03
N GLN A 57 -0.75 13.95 -4.42
CA GLN A 57 -0.83 15.41 -4.32
C GLN A 57 -0.87 15.93 -2.87
N LYS A 58 -1.12 15.04 -1.90
CA LYS A 58 -1.16 15.40 -0.48
C LYS A 58 0.08 14.88 0.23
N ASN A 59 0.81 15.82 0.84
CA ASN A 59 1.94 15.51 1.70
C ASN A 59 1.49 15.31 3.14
N ILE A 60 2.16 14.36 3.80
CA ILE A 60 2.06 14.07 5.22
C ILE A 60 3.46 14.09 5.83
N GLN A 61 3.54 14.39 7.12
CA GLN A 61 4.78 14.27 7.87
C GLN A 61 4.68 13.02 8.74
N VAL A 62 5.59 12.08 8.51
CA VAL A 62 5.60 10.77 9.18
C VAL A 62 7.01 10.54 9.71
N PHE A 63 7.15 10.35 11.02
CA PHE A 63 8.45 10.16 11.69
C PHE A 63 9.48 11.27 11.37
N GLY A 64 9.01 12.51 11.22
CA GLY A 64 9.86 13.67 10.88
C GLY A 64 10.30 13.74 9.42
N ILE A 65 9.86 12.81 8.57
CA ILE A 65 10.11 12.82 7.11
C ILE A 65 8.82 13.25 6.40
N THR A 66 8.94 14.17 5.44
CA THR A 66 7.83 14.52 4.56
C THR A 66 7.69 13.46 3.48
N ALA A 67 6.53 12.80 3.44
CA ALA A 67 6.17 11.80 2.45
C ALA A 67 4.85 12.15 1.79
N THR A 68 4.59 11.59 0.62
CA THR A 68 3.29 11.66 -0.04
C THR A 68 2.36 10.59 0.53
N LEU A 69 1.07 10.90 0.66
CA LEU A 69 0.08 10.00 1.26
C LEU A 69 -0.03 8.67 0.47
N GLY A 70 -0.07 8.76 -0.86
CA GLY A 70 -0.31 7.60 -1.73
C GLY A 70 0.76 6.49 -1.71
N ASN A 71 1.87 6.67 -0.98
CA ASN A 71 2.96 5.68 -0.92
C ASN A 71 2.53 4.35 -0.30
N ALA A 72 1.73 4.35 0.77
CA ALA A 72 1.30 3.11 1.42
C ALA A 72 0.38 2.30 0.52
N LEU A 73 -0.59 2.96 -0.11
CA LEU A 73 -1.49 2.33 -1.08
C LEU A 73 -0.73 1.82 -2.31
N TYR A 74 0.22 2.60 -2.84
CA TYR A 74 1.10 2.16 -3.93
C TYR A 74 1.91 0.92 -3.53
N ALA A 75 2.48 0.90 -2.32
CA ALA A 75 3.23 -0.24 -1.81
C ALA A 75 2.38 -1.53 -1.75
N SER A 76 1.09 -1.42 -1.44
CA SER A 76 0.18 -2.58 -1.42
C SER A 76 0.01 -3.25 -2.80
N SER A 77 0.22 -2.51 -3.90
CA SER A 77 0.17 -3.08 -5.26
C SER A 77 1.37 -3.99 -5.56
N PHE A 78 2.53 -3.74 -4.95
CA PHE A 78 3.67 -4.66 -5.02
C PHE A 78 3.39 -5.95 -4.27
N LEU A 79 2.77 -5.88 -3.08
CA LEU A 79 2.33 -7.10 -2.39
C LEU A 79 1.37 -7.92 -3.25
N ALA A 80 0.42 -7.28 -3.95
CA ALA A 80 -0.46 -7.98 -4.87
C ALA A 80 0.31 -8.67 -6.00
N THR A 81 1.35 -8.01 -6.53
CA THR A 81 2.23 -8.57 -7.57
C THR A 81 3.03 -9.77 -7.05
N ASP A 82 3.60 -9.66 -5.85
CA ASP A 82 4.38 -10.72 -5.19
C ASP A 82 3.50 -11.96 -4.96
N ILE A 83 2.27 -11.77 -4.45
CA ILE A 83 1.30 -12.86 -4.28
C ILE A 83 1.00 -13.54 -5.62
N ILE A 84 0.88 -12.79 -6.73
CA ILE A 84 0.66 -13.38 -8.06
C ILE A 84 1.88 -14.16 -8.55
N SER A 85 3.09 -13.63 -8.35
CA SER A 85 4.33 -14.30 -8.74
C SER A 85 4.51 -15.62 -7.98
N GLU A 86 4.30 -15.61 -6.66
CA GLU A 86 4.48 -16.79 -5.81
C GLU A 86 3.39 -17.85 -5.98
N ASN A 87 2.12 -17.46 -6.08
CA ASN A 87 1.00 -18.40 -6.08
C ASN A 87 0.48 -18.78 -7.48
N HIS A 88 0.88 -18.05 -8.52
CA HIS A 88 0.39 -18.29 -9.89
C HIS A 88 1.54 -18.47 -10.89
N SER A 89 2.21 -17.39 -11.29
CA SER A 89 3.43 -17.43 -12.11
C SER A 89 4.00 -16.03 -12.33
N ASP A 90 5.29 -15.97 -12.66
CA ASP A 90 5.95 -14.71 -13.06
C ASP A 90 5.35 -14.08 -14.31
N ALA A 91 4.86 -14.90 -15.26
CA ALA A 91 4.23 -14.40 -16.48
C ALA A 91 2.92 -13.67 -16.17
N GLU A 92 2.12 -14.22 -15.24
CA GLU A 92 0.88 -13.60 -14.76
C GLU A 92 1.18 -12.34 -13.94
N ALA A 93 2.21 -12.35 -13.09
CA ALA A 93 2.61 -11.17 -12.33
C ALA A 93 3.00 -10.01 -13.27
N ARG A 94 3.80 -10.29 -14.32
CA ARG A 94 4.13 -9.30 -15.36
C ARG A 94 2.90 -8.74 -16.05
N LYS A 95 1.92 -9.60 -16.34
CA LYS A 95 0.63 -9.16 -16.92
C LYS A 95 -0.07 -8.17 -15.99
N GLY A 96 -0.11 -8.46 -14.70
CA GLY A 96 -0.66 -7.55 -13.68
C GLY A 96 0.07 -6.22 -13.64
N VAL A 97 1.41 -6.23 -13.69
CA VAL A 97 2.22 -5.01 -13.75
C VAL A 97 1.81 -4.14 -14.93
N TYR A 98 1.67 -4.69 -16.15
CA TYR A 98 1.24 -3.91 -17.31
C TYR A 98 -0.21 -3.37 -17.22
N MET A 99 -1.04 -3.93 -16.35
CA MET A 99 -2.38 -3.40 -16.12
C MET A 99 -2.38 -2.28 -15.09
N GLY A 100 -1.50 -2.39 -14.09
CA GLY A 100 -1.41 -1.47 -12.96
C GLY A 100 -0.38 -0.36 -13.12
N PHE A 101 0.56 -0.45 -14.07
CA PHE A 101 1.65 0.51 -14.28
C PHE A 101 1.91 0.70 -15.78
#